data_AF-F9N3V2-F1
#
_entry.id   AF-F9N3V2-F1
#
_cell.length_a   1.000
_cell.length_b   1.000
_cell.length_c   1.000
_cell.angle_alpha   90.00
_cell.angle_beta   90.00
_cell.angle_gamma   90.00
#
_symmetry.space_group_name_H-M   'P 1'
#
loop_
_entity.id
_entity.type
_entity.pdbx_description
1 polymer ?
#
loop_
_entity_poly.entity_id
_entity_poly.type
_entity_poly.pdbx_seq_one_letter_code
_entity_poly.pdbx_strand_id
1 'polypeptide(L)'
;GGMFNKNGGPYVYAKEAFGNFVGFEVGFMKWAIATIAWSAMAVGFATALGAVWEPASTEMGKNVIATLIIVVLGIMNIMGVKISKIINNIVTIGKLLPLI
;
A
#
# COMPACT_ATOMS: atom_id res chain seq x y z
N GLY A 1 -20.87 0.44 20.27
CA GLY A 1 -21.92 0.85 19.33
C GLY A 1 -21.31 1.76 18.30
N GLY A 2 -21.24 1.32 17.04
CA GLY A 2 -20.91 2.17 15.90
C GLY A 2 -22.19 2.41 15.10
N MET A 3 -22.41 3.64 14.65
CA MET A 3 -23.69 4.10 14.07
C MET A 3 -24.02 3.51 12.69
N PHE A 4 -23.13 2.70 12.08
CA PHE A 4 -23.36 2.10 10.77
C PHE A 4 -22.84 0.66 10.70
N ASN A 5 -23.72 -0.27 10.29
CA ASN A 5 -23.47 -1.72 10.22
C ASN A 5 -22.77 -2.15 8.91
N LYS A 6 -22.14 -1.21 8.20
CA LYS A 6 -21.48 -1.42 6.89
C LYS A 6 -20.08 -0.81 6.89
N ASN A 7 -19.06 -1.63 6.66
CA ASN A 7 -17.67 -1.20 6.54
C ASN A 7 -17.49 -0.36 5.26
N GLY A 8 -17.49 0.97 5.36
CA GLY A 8 -17.25 1.81 4.18
C GLY A 8 -16.77 3.25 4.43
N GLY A 9 -16.41 3.60 5.66
CA GLY A 9 -15.67 4.83 5.97
C GLY A 9 -16.33 6.12 5.45
N PRO A 10 -15.54 7.15 5.04
CA PRO A 10 -16.04 8.46 4.61
C PRO A 10 -17.02 8.40 3.42
N TYR A 11 -16.90 7.38 2.57
CA TYR A 11 -17.77 7.16 1.42
C TYR A 11 -19.22 6.83 1.83
N VAL A 12 -19.41 6.03 2.88
CA VAL A 12 -20.75 5.72 3.41
C VAL A 12 -21.36 6.96 4.05
N TYR A 13 -20.57 7.75 4.79
CA TYR A 13 -21.03 9.01 5.37
C TYR A 13 -21.47 10.03 4.32
N ALA A 14 -20.68 10.23 3.25
CA ALA A 14 -21.01 11.16 2.18
C ALA A 14 -22.21 10.69 1.33
N LYS A 15 -22.33 9.39 1.11
CA LYS A 15 -23.46 8.78 0.38
C LYS A 15 -24.78 8.90 1.15
N GLU A 16 -24.77 8.68 2.46
CA GLU A 16 -25.97 8.80 3.31
C GLU A 16 -26.41 10.27 3.49
N ALA A 17 -25.45 11.22 3.53
CA ALA A 17 -25.75 12.63 3.79
C ALA A 17 -26.05 13.48 2.55
N PHE A 18 -25.46 13.17 1.38
CA PHE A 18 -25.52 14.01 0.17
C PHE A 18 -25.96 13.25 -1.10
N GLY A 19 -26.24 11.95 -1.00
CA GLY A 19 -26.70 11.12 -2.12
C GLY A 19 -25.58 10.47 -2.96
N ASN A 20 -25.99 9.63 -3.92
CA ASN A 20 -25.07 8.78 -4.70
C ASN A 20 -24.02 9.55 -5.50
N PHE A 21 -24.33 10.76 -5.98
CA PHE A 21 -23.44 11.54 -6.85
C PHE A 21 -22.25 12.13 -6.06
N VAL A 22 -22.53 12.81 -4.94
CA VAL A 22 -21.48 13.37 -4.06
C VAL A 22 -20.66 12.27 -3.39
N GLY A 23 -21.30 11.16 -3.01
CA GLY A 23 -20.58 9.97 -2.53
C GLY A 23 -19.60 9.41 -3.56
N PHE A 24 -19.96 9.38 -4.84
CA PHE A 24 -19.07 8.94 -5.93
C PHE A 24 -17.87 9.88 -6.11
N GLU A 25 -18.07 11.19 -6.12
CA GLU A 25 -16.97 12.16 -6.26
C GLU A 25 -15.96 12.06 -5.12
N VAL A 26 -16.43 11.98 -3.86
CA VAL A 26 -15.55 11.82 -2.69
C VAL A 26 -14.81 10.48 -2.75
N GLY A 27 -15.49 9.41 -3.17
CA GLY A 27 -14.87 8.09 -3.38
C GLY A 27 -13.79 8.12 -4.45
N PHE A 28 -14.06 8.76 -5.59
CA PHE A 28 -13.12 8.91 -6.70
C PHE A 28 -11.91 9.76 -6.30
N MET A 29 -12.12 10.92 -5.67
CA MET A 29 -11.03 11.75 -5.17
C MET A 29 -10.17 10.99 -4.16
N LYS A 30 -10.78 10.25 -3.23
CA LYS A 30 -10.03 9.42 -2.28
C LYS A 30 -9.18 8.36 -3.00
N TRP A 31 -9.70 7.72 -4.04
CA TRP A 31 -8.94 6.74 -4.83
C TRP A 31 -7.82 7.39 -5.65
N ALA A 32 -8.08 8.54 -6.27
CA ALA A 32 -7.09 9.28 -7.05
C ALA A 32 -5.95 9.79 -6.17
N ILE A 33 -6.27 10.43 -5.04
CA ILE A 33 -5.29 10.91 -4.06
C ILE A 33 -4.47 9.75 -3.50
N ALA A 34 -5.11 8.63 -3.17
CA ALA A 34 -4.39 7.45 -2.71
C ALA A 34 -3.41 6.95 -3.78
N THR A 35 -3.85 6.82 -5.04
CA THR A 35 -2.98 6.38 -6.14
C THR A 35 -1.76 7.29 -6.31
N ILE A 36 -1.98 8.61 -6.30
CA ILE A 36 -0.89 9.61 -6.41
C ILE A 36 0.06 9.51 -5.21
N ALA A 37 -0.47 9.37 -3.99
CA ALA A 37 0.34 9.26 -2.78
C ALA A 37 1.25 8.03 -2.79
N TRP A 38 0.75 6.88 -3.28
CA TRP A 38 1.55 5.66 -3.41
C TRP A 38 2.68 5.82 -4.42
N SER A 39 2.39 6.42 -5.58
CA SER A 39 3.41 6.74 -6.59
C SER A 39 4.46 7.71 -6.05
N ALA A 40 4.03 8.77 -5.36
CA ALA A 40 4.93 9.76 -4.76
C ALA A 40 5.86 9.13 -3.70
N MET A 41 5.33 8.25 -2.84
CA MET A 41 6.13 7.53 -1.85
C MET A 41 7.18 6.62 -2.50
N ALA A 42 6.82 5.86 -3.54
CA ALA A 42 7.76 4.96 -4.21
C ALA A 42 8.90 5.73 -4.90
N VAL A 43 8.59 6.84 -5.59
CA VAL A 43 9.59 7.69 -6.24
C VAL A 43 10.44 8.42 -5.19
N GLY A 44 9.84 8.89 -4.10
CA GLY A 44 10.55 9.51 -2.98
C GLY A 44 11.56 8.54 -2.35
N PHE A 45 11.17 7.29 -2.14
CA PHE A 45 12.06 6.23 -1.65
C PHE A 45 13.21 5.96 -2.62
N ALA A 46 12.93 5.78 -3.92
CA ALA A 46 13.98 5.56 -4.91
C ALA A 46 14.97 6.74 -4.99
N THR A 47 14.49 7.97 -4.77
CA THR A 47 15.32 9.17 -4.69
C THR A 47 16.22 9.17 -3.45
N ALA A 48 15.68 8.85 -2.29
CA ALA A 48 16.47 8.73 -1.06
C ALA A 48 17.52 7.61 -1.16
N LEU A 49 17.17 6.50 -1.82
CA LEU A 49 18.10 5.41 -2.09
C LEU A 49 19.22 5.83 -3.04
N GLY A 50 18.92 6.66 -4.04
CA GLY A 50 19.92 7.25 -4.93
C GLY A 50 20.98 8.09 -4.23
N ALA A 51 20.67 8.67 -3.07
CA ALA A 51 21.64 9.41 -2.26
C ALA A 51 22.67 8.50 -1.56
N VAL A 52 22.36 7.21 -1.42
CA VAL A 52 23.22 6.21 -0.72
C VAL A 52 23.81 5.20 -1.71
N TRP A 53 23.16 4.98 -2.86
CA TRP A 53 23.50 3.97 -3.85
C TRP A 53 23.56 4.57 -5.26
N GLU A 54 24.76 4.74 -5.82
CA GLU A 54 25.01 5.34 -7.14
C GLU A 54 24.12 4.81 -8.27
N PRO A 55 23.91 3.48 -8.42
CA PRO A 55 23.03 2.95 -9.46
C PRO A 55 21.58 3.45 -9.38
N ALA A 56 21.11 3.80 -8.19
CA ALA A 56 19.77 4.37 -7.97
C ALA A 56 19.72 5.89 -8.20
N SER A 57 20.87 6.56 -8.34
CA SER A 57 20.95 8.00 -8.61
C SER A 57 20.65 8.37 -10.06
N THR A 58 20.66 7.40 -10.98
CA THR A 58 20.27 7.61 -12.38
C THR A 58 18.75 7.69 -12.53
N GLU A 59 18.24 8.48 -13.49
CA GLU A 59 16.79 8.58 -13.73
C GLU A 59 16.17 7.21 -14.07
N MET A 60 16.88 6.41 -14.86
CA MET A 60 16.45 5.07 -15.22
C MET A 60 16.46 4.14 -14.00
N GLY A 61 17.52 4.19 -13.17
CA GLY A 61 17.61 3.40 -11.93
C GLY A 61 16.49 3.74 -10.95
N LYS A 62 16.21 5.03 -10.74
CA LYS A 62 15.10 5.51 -9.92
C LYS A 62 13.75 4.95 -10.39
N ASN A 63 13.48 5.04 -11.69
CA ASN A 63 12.21 4.57 -12.27
C ASN A 63 12.06 3.06 -12.19
N VAL A 64 13.13 2.31 -12.43
CA VAL A 64 13.14 0.85 -12.29
C VAL A 64 12.87 0.44 -10.85
N ILE A 65 13.55 1.06 -9.88
CA ILE A 65 13.39 0.74 -8.45
C ILE A 65 11.98 1.10 -7.95
N ALA A 66 11.48 2.29 -8.29
CA ALA A 66 10.13 2.71 -7.90
C ALA A 66 9.05 1.78 -8.48
N THR A 67 9.17 1.40 -9.75
CA THR A 67 8.27 0.45 -10.41
C THR A 67 8.35 -0.92 -9.75
N LEU A 68 9.56 -1.43 -9.50
CA LEU A 68 9.77 -2.74 -8.89
C LEU A 68 9.17 -2.80 -7.48
N ILE A 69 9.32 -1.74 -6.68
CA ILE A 69 8.70 -1.64 -5.35
C ILE A 69 7.17 -1.66 -5.45
N ILE A 70 6.58 -0.85 -6.33
CA ILE A 70 5.11 -0.83 -6.52
C ILE A 70 4.60 -2.20 -6.97
N VAL A 71 5.30 -2.86 -7.91
CA VAL A 71 4.93 -4.18 -8.41
C VAL A 71 5.04 -5.24 -7.31
N VAL A 72 6.14 -5.28 -6.55
CA VAL A 72 6.33 -6.24 -5.46
C VAL A 72 5.29 -6.03 -4.35
N LEU A 73 5.09 -4.77 -3.92
CA LEU A 73 4.07 -4.43 -2.92
C LEU A 73 2.66 -4.77 -3.45
N GLY A 74 2.39 -4.49 -4.73
CA GLY A 74 1.12 -4.82 -5.39
C GLY A 74 0.87 -6.32 -5.46
N ILE A 75 1.87 -7.10 -5.85
CA ILE A 75 1.82 -8.57 -5.84
C ILE A 75 1.55 -9.07 -4.42
N MET A 76 2.26 -8.56 -3.41
CA MET A 76 2.01 -8.93 -2.02
C MET A 76 0.61 -8.54 -1.54
N ASN A 77 0.11 -7.38 -1.96
CA ASN A 77 -1.24 -6.91 -1.63
C ASN A 77 -2.32 -7.80 -2.26
N ILE A 78 -2.16 -8.16 -3.55
CA ILE A 78 -3.06 -9.07 -4.30
C ILE A 78 -2.97 -10.50 -3.78
N MET A 79 -1.77 -10.97 -3.39
CA MET A 79 -1.57 -12.28 -2.77
C MET A 79 -2.17 -12.41 -1.37
N GLY A 80 -2.73 -11.32 -0.81
CA GLY A 80 -3.79 -11.35 0.19
C GLY A 80 -3.61 -12.41 1.28
N VAL A 81 -2.79 -12.12 2.29
CA VAL A 81 -2.75 -12.75 3.63
C VAL A 81 -2.45 -14.27 3.69
N LYS A 82 -2.54 -15.03 2.58
CA LYS A 82 -2.15 -16.46 2.57
C LYS A 82 -0.63 -16.62 2.65
N ILE A 83 0.14 -15.75 1.99
CA ILE A 83 1.61 -15.68 2.12
C ILE A 83 2.03 -15.17 3.51
N SER A 84 1.33 -14.19 4.09
CA SER A 84 1.67 -13.65 5.43
C SER A 84 1.49 -14.67 6.56
N LYS A 85 0.59 -15.65 6.39
CA LYS A 85 0.44 -16.79 7.31
C LYS A 85 1.61 -17.78 7.21
N ILE A 86 2.13 -18.01 5.99
CA ILE A 86 3.29 -18.88 5.74
C ILE A 86 4.57 -18.22 6.26
N ILE A 87 4.77 -16.92 5.99
CA ILE A 87 5.92 -16.17 6.48
C ILE A 87 5.90 -16.08 8.01
N ASN A 88 4.75 -15.82 8.65
CA ASN A 88 4.67 -15.84 10.12
C ASN A 88 4.97 -17.22 10.70
N ASN A 89 4.53 -18.32 10.08
CA ASN A 89 4.88 -19.67 10.53
C ASN A 89 6.38 -19.94 10.41
N ILE A 90 7.03 -19.55 9.31
CA ILE A 90 8.49 -19.69 9.14
C ILE A 90 9.25 -18.86 10.18
N VAL A 91 8.82 -17.62 10.43
CA VAL A 91 9.42 -16.75 11.45
C VAL A 91 9.18 -17.29 12.87
N THR A 92 8.05 -17.93 13.13
CA THR A 92 7.75 -18.54 14.44
C THR A 92 8.59 -19.79 14.67
N ILE A 93 8.76 -20.66 13.67
CA ILE A 93 9.68 -21.81 13.73
C ILE A 93 11.13 -21.33 13.88
N GLY A 94 11.51 -20.26 13.16
CA GLY A 94 12.82 -19.63 13.28
C GLY A 94 13.12 -19.08 14.68
N LYS A 95 12.12 -18.54 15.38
CA LYS A 95 12.24 -18.09 16.78
C LYS A 95 12.36 -19.23 17.79
N LEU A 96 11.97 -20.45 17.42
CA LEU A 96 12.02 -21.64 18.28
C LEU A 96 13.33 -22.44 18.15
N LEU A 97 14.05 -22.29 17.04
CA LEU A 97 15.38 -22.90 16.84
C LEU A 97 16.44 -22.53 17.90
N PRO A 98 16.55 -21.28 18.38
CA PRO A 98 17.55 -20.93 19.39
C PRO A 98 17.20 -21.38 20.84
N LEU A 99 16.12 -22.15 21.03
CA LEU A 99 15.63 -22.61 22.34
C LEU A 99 15.82 -24.12 22.58
N ILE A 100 16.41 -24.84 21.62
CA ILE A 100 16.91 -26.23 21.73
C ILE A 100 18.42 -26.21 21.55
#